data_AF-A0A849M9L9-F1
#
_entry.id   AF-A0A849M9L9-F1
#
_cell.length_a   1.000
_cell.length_b   1.000
_cell.length_c   1.000
_cell.angle_alpha   90.00
_cell.angle_beta   90.00
_cell.angle_gamma   90.00
#
_symmetry.space_group_name_H-M   'P 1'
#
loop_
_entity.id
_entity.type
_entity.pdbx_description
1 polymer ?
#
loop_
_entity_poly.entity_id
_entity_poly.type
_entity_poly.pdbx_seq_one_letter_code
_entity_poly.pdbx_strand_id
1 'polypeptide(L)'
;MNQELKYFLFIIITFGIGSVLVQGIAVPYIEIAGGWKPDLVLIIVLLIGKRFGSVAGSTSGFILGLIQDSLTAMPIGITALPKVMAGYASGKMTTLKFEGSVNFLWFIAFIFLHEFIFYFILQFKTDLTFTYLIYSRIFPNTIYSTVMMGITYFLTQKYFAEIQ
;
A
#
# COMPACT_ATOMS: atom_id res chain seq x y z
N MET A 1 -1.58 15.06 -24.28
CA MET A 1 -1.52 14.21 -23.06
C MET A 1 -1.19 12.78 -23.47
N ASN A 2 -0.04 12.27 -23.06
CA ASN A 2 0.46 10.93 -23.42
C ASN A 2 -0.55 9.85 -23.00
N GLN A 3 -0.75 8.83 -23.83
CA GLN A 3 -1.72 7.74 -23.59
C GLN A 3 -1.47 7.04 -22.25
N GLU A 4 -0.20 6.79 -21.91
CA GLU A 4 0.23 6.29 -20.60
C GLU A 4 -0.24 7.16 -19.43
N LEU A 5 -0.11 8.48 -19.55
CA LEU A 5 -0.55 9.41 -18.50
C LEU A 5 -2.08 9.36 -18.33
N LYS A 6 -2.85 9.28 -19.42
CA LYS A 6 -4.31 9.10 -19.34
C LYS A 6 -4.67 7.82 -18.60
N TYR A 7 -3.95 6.75 -18.90
CA TYR A 7 -4.21 5.44 -18.33
C TYR A 7 -3.81 5.36 -16.84
N PHE A 8 -2.68 5.96 -16.46
CA PHE A 8 -2.30 6.14 -15.06
C PHE A 8 -3.38 6.92 -14.28
N LEU A 9 -3.85 8.05 -14.84
CA LEU A 9 -4.93 8.85 -14.25
C LEU A 9 -6.23 8.04 -14.09
N PHE A 10 -6.55 7.21 -15.08
CA PHE A 10 -7.70 6.30 -14.98
C PHE A 10 -7.54 5.29 -13.83
N ILE A 11 -6.37 4.68 -13.68
CA ILE A 11 -6.09 3.70 -12.61
C ILE A 11 -6.11 4.35 -11.22
N ILE A 12 -5.49 5.51 -11.04
CA ILE A 12 -5.47 6.17 -9.73
C ILE A 12 -6.89 6.64 -9.33
N ILE A 13 -7.71 7.08 -10.28
CA ILE A 13 -9.10 7.47 -10.01
C ILE A 13 -9.95 6.23 -9.67
N THR A 14 -9.83 5.16 -10.44
CA THR A 14 -10.68 3.97 -10.26
C THR A 14 -10.21 3.10 -9.10
N PHE A 15 -9.00 2.56 -9.16
CA PHE A 15 -8.45 1.66 -8.15
C PHE A 15 -7.89 2.42 -6.95
N GLY A 16 -7.24 3.56 -7.16
CA GLY A 16 -6.68 4.36 -6.07
C GLY A 16 -7.77 4.89 -5.14
N ILE A 17 -8.68 5.72 -5.64
CA ILE A 17 -9.82 6.22 -4.84
C ILE A 17 -10.74 5.09 -4.40
N GLY A 18 -11.01 4.11 -5.27
CA GLY A 18 -11.77 2.91 -4.90
C GLY A 18 -11.19 2.20 -3.68
N SER A 19 -9.87 2.02 -3.62
CA SER A 19 -9.22 1.39 -2.47
C SER A 19 -9.37 2.21 -1.18
N VAL A 20 -9.34 3.54 -1.25
CA VAL A 20 -9.55 4.41 -0.08
C VAL A 20 -10.98 4.26 0.45
N LEU A 21 -11.97 4.22 -0.45
CA LEU A 21 -13.37 4.03 -0.05
C LEU A 21 -13.58 2.64 0.56
N VAL A 22 -13.05 1.59 -0.06
CA VAL A 22 -13.13 0.22 0.48
C VAL A 22 -12.37 0.12 1.81
N GLN A 23 -11.23 0.81 1.96
CA GLN A 23 -10.47 0.87 3.21
C GLN A 23 -11.28 1.51 4.35
N GLY A 24 -12.04 2.58 4.06
CA GLY A 24 -12.88 3.23 5.07
C GLY A 24 -14.17 2.47 5.40
N ILE A 25 -14.77 1.81 4.40
CA ILE A 25 -16.10 1.20 4.52
C ILE A 25 -16.03 -0.29 4.83
N ALA A 26 -15.28 -1.07 4.07
CA ALA A 26 -15.31 -2.53 4.12
C ALA A 26 -14.31 -3.12 5.13
N VAL A 27 -13.12 -2.51 5.25
CA VAL A 27 -12.07 -3.05 6.13
C VAL A 27 -12.49 -3.18 7.59
N PRO A 28 -13.27 -2.26 8.19
CA PRO A 28 -13.78 -2.45 9.56
C PRO A 28 -14.60 -3.73 9.77
N TYR A 29 -15.26 -4.26 8.74
CA TYR A 29 -16.06 -5.49 8.82
C TYR A 29 -15.23 -6.77 8.68
N ILE A 30 -14.00 -6.67 8.16
CA ILE A 30 -13.06 -7.80 8.03
C ILE A 30 -11.88 -7.67 9.00
N GLU A 31 -11.93 -6.69 9.91
CA GLU A 31 -10.97 -6.53 10.99
C GLU A 31 -11.08 -7.70 11.95
N ILE A 32 -9.95 -8.34 12.25
CA ILE A 32 -9.88 -9.51 13.13
C ILE A 32 -9.61 -9.04 14.56
N ALA A 33 -10.01 -9.85 15.54
CA ALA A 33 -9.71 -9.64 16.97
C ALA A 33 -8.26 -9.22 17.19
N GLY A 34 -8.04 -8.18 18.00
CA GLY A 34 -6.74 -7.52 18.16
C GLY A 34 -6.52 -6.33 17.23
N GLY A 35 -7.48 -6.04 16.35
CA GLY A 35 -7.52 -4.92 15.41
C GLY A 35 -6.57 -5.08 14.23
N TRP A 36 -6.42 -6.32 13.78
CA TRP A 36 -5.61 -6.66 12.62
C TRP A 36 -6.39 -6.40 11.36
N LYS A 37 -5.80 -5.64 10.45
CA LYS A 37 -6.48 -5.23 9.23
C LYS A 37 -5.50 -5.08 8.07
N PRO A 38 -5.94 -5.34 6.83
CA PRO A 38 -5.13 -5.09 5.66
C PRO A 38 -5.09 -3.59 5.32
N ASP A 39 -4.02 -3.20 4.62
CA ASP A 39 -3.93 -1.89 3.96
C ASP A 39 -4.11 -2.07 2.44
N LEU A 40 -5.36 -1.93 1.99
CA LEU A 40 -5.75 -2.06 0.59
C LEU A 40 -5.23 -0.89 -0.26
N VAL A 41 -5.05 0.29 0.35
CA VAL A 41 -4.52 1.48 -0.33
C VAL A 41 -3.06 1.25 -0.67
N LEU A 42 -2.27 0.75 0.28
CA LEU A 42 -0.88 0.38 0.06
C LEU A 42 -0.74 -0.66 -1.05
N ILE A 43 -1.60 -1.68 -1.06
CA ILE A 43 -1.59 -2.71 -2.11
C ILE A 43 -1.72 -2.07 -3.50
N ILE A 44 -2.68 -1.16 -3.69
CA ILE A 44 -2.84 -0.47 -4.97
C ILE A 44 -1.63 0.42 -5.29
N VAL A 45 -1.06 1.12 -4.31
CA VAL A 45 0.16 1.93 -4.50
C VAL A 45 1.33 1.08 -4.97
N LEU A 46 1.51 -0.12 -4.40
CA LEU A 46 2.56 -1.06 -4.82
C LEU A 46 2.35 -1.57 -6.25
N LEU A 47 1.11 -1.83 -6.65
CA LEU A 47 0.77 -2.25 -8.01
C LEU A 47 0.96 -1.11 -9.03
N ILE A 48 0.58 0.11 -8.67
CA ILE A 48 0.82 1.32 -9.47
C ILE A 48 2.32 1.54 -9.64
N GLY A 49 3.08 1.48 -8.54
CA GLY A 49 4.54 1.64 -8.57
C GLY A 49 5.18 0.62 -9.50
N LYS A 50 4.90 -0.67 -9.29
CA LYS A 50 5.43 -1.75 -10.14
C LYS A 50 5.15 -1.51 -11.63
N ARG A 51 3.96 -1.03 -11.99
CA ARG A 51 3.58 -0.86 -13.39
C ARG A 51 4.11 0.41 -14.03
N PHE A 52 3.91 1.56 -13.38
CA PHE A 52 4.16 2.88 -13.97
C PHE A 52 5.49 3.49 -13.49
N GLY A 53 6.25 2.73 -12.68
CA GLY A 53 7.56 3.11 -12.17
C GLY A 53 7.52 3.92 -10.88
N SER A 54 8.72 4.19 -10.35
CA SER A 54 8.90 4.76 -9.01
C SER A 54 8.23 6.11 -8.79
N VAL A 55 8.19 6.98 -9.81
CA VAL A 55 7.57 8.31 -9.70
C VAL A 55 6.05 8.17 -9.57
N ALA A 56 5.41 7.35 -10.39
CA ALA A 56 3.97 7.11 -10.29
C ALA A 56 3.59 6.42 -8.97
N GLY A 57 4.40 5.46 -8.51
CA GLY A 57 4.24 4.81 -7.21
C GLY A 57 4.37 5.79 -6.04
N SER A 58 5.40 6.64 -6.03
CA SER A 58 5.59 7.62 -4.95
C SER A 58 4.49 8.69 -4.96
N THR A 59 4.13 9.22 -6.14
CA THR A 59 3.06 10.22 -6.28
C THR A 59 1.71 9.66 -5.85
N SER A 60 1.35 8.43 -6.25
CA SER A 60 0.11 7.80 -5.81
C SER A 60 0.11 7.51 -4.31
N GLY A 61 1.23 7.04 -3.75
CA GLY A 61 1.38 6.83 -2.30
C GLY A 61 1.19 8.12 -1.50
N PHE A 62 1.74 9.23 -1.99
CA PHE A 62 1.55 10.55 -1.38
C PHE A 62 0.08 10.99 -1.41
N ILE A 63 -0.53 11.02 -2.59
CA ILE A 63 -1.89 11.52 -2.78
C ILE A 63 -2.89 10.65 -2.01
N LEU A 64 -2.85 9.33 -2.20
CA LEU A 64 -3.81 8.42 -1.57
C LEU A 64 -3.60 8.34 -0.06
N GLY A 65 -2.35 8.40 0.41
CA GLY A 65 -2.07 8.46 1.84
C GLY A 65 -2.56 9.77 2.47
N LEU A 66 -2.39 10.92 1.83
CA LEU A 66 -2.94 12.18 2.34
C LEU A 66 -4.47 12.18 2.39
N ILE A 67 -5.13 11.60 1.39
CA ILE A 67 -6.59 11.43 1.41
C ILE A 67 -6.98 10.51 2.57
N GLN A 68 -6.28 9.38 2.76
CA GLN A 68 -6.54 8.47 3.87
C GLN A 68 -6.33 9.16 5.23
N ASP A 69 -5.26 9.93 5.39
CA ASP A 69 -5.00 10.71 6.61
C ASP A 69 -6.13 11.72 6.87
N SER A 70 -6.59 12.42 5.84
CA SER A 70 -7.67 13.43 5.93
C SER A 70 -9.02 12.83 6.32
N LEU A 71 -9.24 11.54 6.03
CA LEU A 71 -10.47 10.81 6.38
C LEU A 71 -10.39 10.13 7.75
N THR A 72 -9.24 10.19 8.43
CA THR A 72 -9.05 9.57 9.75
C THR A 72 -8.65 10.62 10.79
N ALA A 73 -8.76 10.28 12.08
CA ALA A 73 -8.27 11.14 13.17
C ALA A 73 -6.74 11.05 13.36
N MET A 74 -6.01 10.61 12.33
CA MET A 74 -4.57 10.44 12.36
C MET A 74 -3.85 11.75 11.96
N PRO A 75 -2.62 11.98 12.41
CA PRO A 75 -1.84 13.13 11.95
C PRO A 75 -1.63 13.09 10.44
N ILE A 76 -1.77 14.23 9.77
CA ILE A 76 -1.56 14.33 8.32
C ILE A 76 -0.11 13.93 7.99
N GLY A 77 0.04 13.04 7.01
CA GLY A 77 1.32 12.55 6.51
C GLY A 77 1.77 11.21 7.10
N ILE A 78 1.13 10.71 8.16
CA ILE A 78 1.56 9.48 8.83
C ILE A 78 1.36 8.24 7.98
N THR A 79 0.29 8.17 7.17
CA THR A 79 0.13 7.09 6.18
C THR A 79 0.76 7.45 4.84
N ALA A 80 0.82 8.74 4.48
CA ALA A 80 1.40 9.18 3.21
C ALA A 80 2.90 8.89 3.10
N LEU A 81 3.70 9.21 4.11
CA LEU A 81 5.15 9.03 4.09
C LEU A 81 5.57 7.57 3.83
N PRO A 82 5.12 6.56 4.60
CA PRO A 82 5.50 5.17 4.34
C PRO A 82 4.97 4.67 2.98
N LYS A 83 3.79 5.13 2.53
CA LYS A 83 3.26 4.78 1.19
C LYS A 83 4.10 5.36 0.06
N VAL A 84 4.63 6.57 0.20
CA VAL A 84 5.59 7.16 -0.76
C VAL A 84 6.81 6.27 -0.90
N MET A 85 7.39 5.84 0.22
CA MET A 85 8.60 5.00 0.22
C MET A 85 8.33 3.62 -0.39
N ALA A 86 7.23 2.97 -0.01
CA ALA A 86 6.84 1.67 -0.54
C ALA A 86 6.49 1.74 -2.04
N GLY A 87 5.74 2.78 -2.47
CA GLY A 87 5.42 3.04 -3.88
C GLY A 87 6.67 3.30 -4.73
N TYR A 88 7.61 4.09 -4.23
CA TYR A 88 8.90 4.31 -4.90
C TYR A 88 9.68 3.00 -5.09
N ALA A 89 9.79 2.21 -4.00
CA ALA A 89 10.52 0.95 -3.97
C ALA A 89 9.92 -0.09 -4.93
N SER A 90 8.60 -0.25 -4.92
CA SER A 90 7.90 -1.16 -5.84
C SER A 90 8.11 -0.77 -7.31
N GLY A 91 8.17 0.52 -7.63
CA GLY A 91 8.47 0.96 -8.99
C GLY A 91 9.90 0.77 -9.45
N LYS A 92 10.84 0.44 -8.55
CA LYS A 92 12.18 -0.01 -8.94
C LYS A 92 12.24 -1.49 -9.29
N MET A 93 11.22 -2.28 -8.95
CA MET A 93 11.24 -3.73 -9.19
C MET A 93 11.40 -4.08 -10.69
N THR A 94 10.75 -3.32 -11.57
CA THR A 94 10.82 -3.51 -13.03
C THR A 94 12.23 -3.21 -13.55
N THR A 95 12.87 -2.14 -13.06
CA THR A 95 14.26 -1.82 -13.42
C THR A 95 15.25 -2.87 -12.90
N LEU A 96 14.97 -3.46 -11.73
CA LEU A 96 15.79 -4.51 -11.12
C LEU A 96 15.48 -5.91 -11.66
N LYS A 97 14.55 -6.02 -12.63
CA LYS A 97 14.14 -7.28 -13.29
C LYS A 97 13.73 -8.37 -12.30
N PHE A 98 12.99 -8.00 -11.26
CA PHE A 98 12.39 -8.99 -10.38
C PHE A 98 11.22 -9.67 -11.10
N GLU A 99 11.30 -10.99 -11.25
CA GLU A 99 10.33 -11.80 -12.00
C GLU A 99 9.95 -13.08 -11.23
N GLY A 100 8.84 -13.70 -11.62
CA GLY A 100 8.33 -14.93 -11.02
C GLY A 100 7.97 -14.79 -9.53
N SER A 101 8.16 -15.88 -8.77
CA SER A 101 7.77 -15.95 -7.35
C SER A 101 8.56 -14.98 -6.45
N VAL A 102 9.73 -14.51 -6.89
CA VAL A 102 10.57 -13.56 -6.14
C VAL A 102 9.88 -12.19 -6.00
N ASN A 103 9.00 -11.83 -6.95
CA ASN A 103 8.21 -10.61 -6.86
C ASN A 103 7.33 -10.55 -5.61
N PHE A 104 6.78 -11.70 -5.21
CA PHE A 104 5.91 -11.75 -4.04
C PHE A 104 6.69 -11.51 -2.74
N LEU A 105 7.94 -11.98 -2.66
CA LEU A 105 8.83 -11.74 -1.51
C LEU A 105 9.12 -10.24 -1.35
N TRP A 106 9.33 -9.52 -2.45
CA TRP A 106 9.55 -8.07 -2.40
C TRP A 106 8.30 -7.31 -1.97
N PHE A 107 7.10 -7.72 -2.39
CA PHE A 107 5.86 -7.13 -1.87
C PHE A 107 5.72 -7.32 -0.37
N ILE A 108 6.02 -8.52 0.15
CA ILE A 108 6.04 -8.77 1.61
C ILE A 108 7.01 -7.80 2.29
N ALA A 109 8.22 -7.66 1.76
CA ALA A 109 9.23 -6.77 2.33
C ALA A 109 8.78 -5.29 2.33
N PHE A 110 8.14 -4.82 1.25
CA PHE A 110 7.65 -3.43 1.18
C PHE A 110 6.44 -3.17 2.05
N ILE A 111 5.53 -4.15 2.19
CA ILE A 111 4.42 -4.10 3.14
C ILE A 111 4.98 -4.03 4.56
N PHE A 112 5.93 -4.90 4.91
CA PHE A 112 6.56 -4.89 6.22
C PHE A 112 7.26 -3.56 6.50
N LEU A 113 8.00 -3.02 5.53
CA LEU A 113 8.67 -1.72 5.65
C LEU A 113 7.67 -0.59 5.89
N HIS A 114 6.54 -0.60 5.17
CA HIS A 114 5.46 0.35 5.38
C HIS A 114 4.92 0.27 6.81
N GLU A 115 4.51 -0.91 7.27
CA GLU A 115 3.97 -1.11 8.62
C GLU A 115 4.99 -0.71 9.69
N PHE A 116 6.27 -1.07 9.49
CA PHE A 116 7.35 -0.71 10.40
C PHE A 116 7.47 0.80 10.55
N ILE A 117 7.56 1.54 9.43
CA ILE A 117 7.69 3.01 9.45
C ILE A 117 6.43 3.64 10.05
N PHE A 118 5.24 3.19 9.65
CA PHE A 118 3.98 3.70 10.15
C PHE A 118 3.88 3.58 11.67
N TYR A 119 4.08 2.38 12.22
CA TYR A 119 3.99 2.16 13.67
C TYR A 119 5.18 2.73 14.44
N PHE A 120 6.35 2.84 13.81
CA PHE A 120 7.49 3.53 14.42
C PHE A 120 7.19 5.02 14.62
N ILE A 121 6.48 5.67 13.69
CA ILE A 121 6.04 7.06 13.87
C ILE A 121 4.85 7.13 14.83
N LEU A 122 3.88 6.23 14.70
CA LEU A 122 2.67 6.23 15.51
C LEU A 122 2.95 6.02 17.00
N GLN A 123 4.03 5.29 17.36
CA GLN A 123 4.38 5.05 18.76
C GLN A 123 4.51 6.36 19.56
N PHE A 124 4.98 7.45 18.94
CA PHE A 124 5.14 8.74 19.62
C PHE A 124 3.80 9.42 19.99
N LYS A 125 2.68 8.91 19.48
CA LYS A 125 1.31 9.33 19.82
C LYS A 125 0.61 8.37 20.79
N THR A 126 1.23 7.24 21.14
CA THR A 126 0.61 6.19 21.95
C THR A 126 1.46 5.81 23.14
N ASP A 127 0.86 5.35 24.23
CA ASP A 127 1.61 4.83 25.39
C ASP A 127 2.12 3.39 25.19
N LEU A 128 1.97 2.84 23.98
CA LEU A 128 2.37 1.47 23.65
C LEU A 128 3.86 1.43 23.27
N THR A 129 4.55 0.40 23.75
CA THR A 129 5.95 0.18 23.38
C THR A 129 6.05 -0.30 21.93
N PHE A 130 7.11 0.11 21.23
CA PHE A 130 7.35 -0.34 19.86
C PHE A 130 7.45 -1.85 19.74
N THR A 131 8.12 -2.50 20.70
CA THR A 131 8.22 -3.97 20.75
C THR A 131 6.84 -4.63 20.80
N TYR A 132 5.91 -4.08 21.58
CA TYR A 132 4.54 -4.57 21.59
C TYR A 132 3.86 -4.38 20.23
N LEU A 133 4.02 -3.20 19.59
CA LEU A 133 3.45 -2.92 18.27
C LEU A 133 4.00 -3.85 17.17
N ILE A 134 5.26 -4.28 17.26
CA ILE A 134 5.84 -5.25 16.34
C ILE A 134 5.01 -6.54 16.31
N TYR A 135 4.76 -7.15 17.46
CA TYR A 135 4.06 -8.43 17.55
C TYR A 135 2.55 -8.31 17.45
N SER A 136 1.97 -7.25 18.01
CA SER A 136 0.52 -7.08 18.06
C SER A 136 -0.07 -6.46 16.79
N ARG A 137 0.73 -5.73 16.00
CA ARG A 137 0.26 -4.98 14.83
C ARG A 137 1.09 -5.21 13.57
N ILE A 138 2.40 -4.91 13.58
CA ILE A 138 3.23 -4.94 12.37
C ILE A 138 3.21 -6.33 11.72
N PHE A 139 3.50 -7.39 12.47
CA PHE A 139 3.51 -8.75 11.94
C PHE A 139 2.13 -9.20 11.45
N PRO A 140 1.05 -9.12 12.27
CA PRO A 140 -0.28 -9.52 11.82
C PRO A 140 -0.79 -8.74 10.60
N ASN A 141 -0.63 -7.41 10.59
CA ASN A 141 -1.06 -6.57 9.47
C ASN A 141 -0.25 -6.87 8.20
N THR A 142 1.04 -7.17 8.32
CA THR A 142 1.89 -7.56 7.18
C THR A 142 1.38 -8.85 6.56
N ILE A 143 1.11 -9.87 7.39
CA ILE A 143 0.58 -11.16 6.94
C ILE A 143 -0.77 -10.96 6.26
N TYR A 144 -1.68 -10.22 6.90
CA TYR A 144 -3.02 -9.98 6.36
C TYR A 144 -2.95 -9.21 5.03
N SER A 145 -2.20 -8.11 4.99
CA SER A 145 -2.01 -7.33 3.76
C SER A 145 -1.34 -8.14 2.66
N THR A 146 -0.43 -9.06 2.98
CA THR A 146 0.19 -9.97 2.00
C THR A 146 -0.83 -10.94 1.39
N VAL A 147 -1.71 -11.53 2.21
CA VAL A 147 -2.79 -12.39 1.70
C VAL A 147 -3.71 -11.58 0.79
N MET A 148 -4.11 -10.39 1.22
CA MET A 148 -4.95 -9.49 0.44
C MET A 148 -4.25 -8.99 -0.83
N MET A 149 -2.93 -8.83 -0.81
CA MET A 149 -2.12 -8.50 -1.98
C MET A 149 -2.23 -9.60 -3.03
N GLY A 150 -2.13 -10.88 -2.64
CA GLY A 150 -2.32 -12.00 -3.55
C GLY A 150 -3.71 -12.02 -4.21
N ILE A 151 -4.76 -11.82 -3.41
CA ILE A 151 -6.15 -11.76 -3.90
C ILE A 151 -6.33 -10.57 -4.86
N THR A 152 -5.89 -9.39 -4.45
CA THR A 152 -6.04 -8.16 -5.24
C THR A 152 -5.24 -8.23 -6.54
N TYR A 153 -4.02 -8.77 -6.49
CA TYR A 153 -3.20 -8.98 -7.67
C TYR A 153 -3.89 -9.91 -8.67
N PHE A 154 -4.44 -11.04 -8.21
CA PHE A 154 -5.18 -11.96 -9.07
C PHE A 154 -6.41 -11.30 -9.73
N LEU A 155 -7.19 -10.52 -8.97
CA LEU A 155 -8.39 -9.85 -9.50
C LEU A 155 -8.06 -8.71 -10.47
N THR A 156 -6.92 -8.05 -10.29
CA THR A 156 -6.56 -6.83 -11.03
C THR A 156 -5.45 -7.03 -12.06
N GLN A 157 -4.91 -8.25 -12.19
CA GLN A 157 -3.78 -8.57 -13.09
C GLN A 157 -3.99 -8.08 -14.53
N LYS A 158 -5.22 -8.20 -15.06
CA LYS A 158 -5.56 -7.75 -16.43
C LYS A 158 -5.36 -6.24 -16.60
N TYR A 159 -5.68 -5.48 -15.55
CA TYR A 159 -5.53 -4.04 -15.58
C TYR A 159 -4.06 -3.68 -15.43
N PHE A 160 -3.33 -4.30 -14.50
CA PHE A 160 -1.94 -3.94 -14.18
C PHE A 160 -0.86 -4.62 -15.04
N ALA A 161 -1.23 -5.41 -16.04
CA ALA A 161 -0.29 -5.92 -17.03
C ALA A 161 0.34 -4.77 -17.84
N GLU A 162 1.60 -4.94 -18.22
CA GLU A 162 2.26 -4.07 -19.20
C GLU A 162 1.54 -4.19 -20.54
N ILE A 163 1.30 -3.06 -21.20
CA ILE A 163 0.74 -3.06 -22.55
C ILE A 163 1.87 -3.48 -23.49
N GLN A 164 1.77 -4.68 -24.06
CA GLN A 164 2.66 -5.15 -25.12
C GLN A 164 2.40 -4.40 -26.43
#